data_AF-A0A1D2QN30-F1
#
_entry.id   AF-A0A1D2QN30-F1
#
_cell.length_a   1.000
_cell.length_b   1.000
_cell.length_c   1.000
_cell.angle_alpha   90.00
_cell.angle_beta   90.00
_cell.angle_gamma   90.00
#
_symmetry.space_group_name_H-M   'P 1'
#
loop_
_entity.id
_entity.type
_entity.pdbx_description
1 polymer ?
#
loop_
_entity_poly.entity_id
_entity_poly.type
_entity_poly.pdbx_seq_one_letter_code
_entity_poly.pdbx_strand_id
1 'polypeptide(L)'
;MKIIKWLGVIFWGMIGFLVLWFIYCELNKAYWDYQVKKMCKKDGGVTVFERIDISKKEYPKIFSNLGKMKLPNRWSDKNKFPYFYKNNTENIKLGKLSVKKHLYKIINRKTKKIITKSISYSRIGGDFPILVQHPSSFSCEKIKGLKTLSSIDSTFIIKE
;
A
#
# COMPACT_ATOMS: atom_id res chain seq x y z
N MET A 1 11.75 -14.16 -54.81
CA MET A 1 10.35 -14.32 -54.31
C MET A 1 10.22 -15.11 -52.99
N LYS A 2 11.07 -16.12 -52.69
CA LYS A 2 11.00 -16.89 -51.43
C LYS A 2 11.32 -16.07 -50.16
N ILE A 3 12.23 -15.09 -50.25
CA ILE A 3 12.66 -14.24 -49.13
C ILE A 3 11.53 -13.35 -48.60
N ILE A 4 10.71 -12.78 -49.50
CA ILE A 4 9.58 -11.90 -49.14
C ILE A 4 8.52 -12.66 -48.35
N LYS A 5 8.25 -13.93 -48.72
CA LYS A 5 7.29 -14.79 -47.98
C LYS A 5 7.79 -15.08 -46.56
N TRP A 6 9.09 -15.34 -46.39
CA TRP A 6 9.70 -15.56 -45.07
C TRP A 6 9.65 -14.31 -44.19
N LEU A 7 9.93 -13.14 -44.75
CA LEU A 7 9.81 -11.86 -44.02
C LEU A 7 8.38 -11.62 -43.53
N GLY A 8 7.37 -11.95 -44.34
CA GLY A 8 5.96 -11.88 -43.93
C GLY A 8 5.64 -12.79 -42.73
N VAL A 9 6.08 -14.04 -42.77
CA VAL A 9 5.85 -15.00 -41.67
C VAL A 9 6.52 -14.53 -40.37
N ILE A 10 7.77 -14.05 -40.44
CA ILE A 10 8.49 -13.55 -39.27
C ILE A 10 7.78 -12.35 -38.67
N PHE A 11 7.34 -11.40 -39.50
CA PHE A 11 6.64 -10.20 -39.04
C PHE A 11 5.33 -10.54 -38.31
N TRP A 12 4.48 -11.40 -38.89
CA TRP A 12 3.26 -11.86 -38.24
C TRP A 12 3.53 -12.67 -36.98
N GLY A 13 4.59 -13.49 -36.97
CA GLY A 13 5.04 -14.22 -35.79
C GLY A 13 5.43 -13.28 -34.63
N MET A 14 6.18 -12.22 -34.92
CA MET A 14 6.55 -11.20 -33.91
C MET A 14 5.33 -10.46 -33.36
N ILE A 15 4.38 -10.08 -34.22
CA ILE A 15 3.13 -9.46 -33.78
C ILE A 15 2.35 -10.40 -32.87
N GLY A 16 2.19 -11.67 -33.26
CA GLY A 16 1.51 -12.68 -32.44
C GLY A 16 2.16 -12.84 -31.07
N PHE A 17 3.50 -12.87 -31.00
CA PHE A 17 4.23 -12.92 -29.75
C PHE A 17 3.99 -11.69 -28.86
N LEU A 18 4.00 -10.48 -29.44
CA LEU A 18 3.74 -9.25 -28.69
C LEU A 18 2.31 -9.22 -28.11
N VAL A 19 1.32 -9.66 -28.88
CA VAL A 19 -0.08 -9.76 -28.41
C VAL A 19 -0.20 -10.75 -27.26
N LEU A 20 0.41 -11.93 -27.36
CA LEU A 20 0.41 -12.93 -26.29
C LEU A 20 1.09 -12.41 -25.02
N TRP A 21 2.21 -11.72 -25.15
CA TRP A 21 2.87 -11.09 -24.01
C TRP A 21 1.99 -10.01 -23.38
N PHE A 22 1.38 -9.14 -24.17
CA PHE A 22 0.45 -8.13 -23.68
C PHE A 22 -0.69 -8.76 -22.85
N ILE A 23 -1.34 -9.79 -23.39
CA ILE A 23 -2.41 -10.53 -22.70
C ILE A 23 -1.90 -11.13 -21.39
N TYR A 24 -0.72 -11.75 -21.39
CA TYR A 24 -0.12 -12.33 -20.19
C TYR A 24 0.11 -11.28 -19.08
N CYS A 25 0.63 -10.11 -19.44
CA CYS A 25 0.84 -9.00 -18.49
C CYS A 25 -0.48 -8.55 -17.85
N GLU A 26 -1.50 -8.29 -18.67
CA GLU A 26 -2.81 -7.82 -18.19
C GLU A 26 -3.52 -8.85 -17.31
N LEU A 27 -3.49 -10.14 -17.68
CA LEU A 27 -4.07 -11.22 -16.88
C LEU A 27 -3.34 -11.40 -15.54
N ASN A 28 -2.01 -11.39 -15.54
CA ASN A 28 -1.23 -11.52 -14.31
C ASN A 28 -1.47 -10.31 -13.38
N LYS A 29 -1.60 -9.10 -13.94
CA LYS A 29 -1.97 -7.88 -13.20
C LYS A 29 -3.34 -8.03 -12.54
N ALA A 30 -4.36 -8.43 -13.31
CA ALA A 30 -5.73 -8.61 -12.81
C ALA A 30 -5.81 -9.70 -11.72
N TYR A 31 -5.07 -10.81 -11.89
CA TYR A 31 -4.97 -11.86 -10.89
C TYR A 31 -4.45 -11.30 -9.54
N TRP A 32 -3.39 -10.50 -9.57
CA TRP A 32 -2.83 -9.94 -8.34
C TRP A 32 -3.69 -8.82 -7.74
N ASP A 33 -4.41 -8.05 -8.54
CA ASP A 33 -5.42 -7.10 -8.04
C ASP A 33 -6.51 -7.85 -7.25
N TYR A 34 -6.98 -8.98 -7.78
CA TYR A 34 -7.92 -9.85 -7.09
C TYR A 34 -7.35 -10.41 -5.77
N GLN A 35 -6.10 -10.91 -5.79
CA GLN A 35 -5.46 -11.43 -4.57
C GLN A 35 -5.27 -10.33 -3.52
N VAL A 36 -4.81 -9.13 -3.91
CA VAL A 36 -4.70 -7.97 -3.02
C VAL A 36 -6.07 -7.64 -2.43
N LYS A 37 -7.13 -7.59 -3.25
CA LYS A 37 -8.50 -7.37 -2.77
C LYS A 37 -8.94 -8.41 -1.74
N LYS A 38 -8.63 -9.69 -1.97
CA LYS A 38 -8.93 -10.78 -1.02
C LYS A 38 -8.18 -10.60 0.29
N MET A 39 -6.89 -10.29 0.26
CA MET A 39 -6.07 -10.02 1.45
C MET A 39 -6.56 -8.79 2.22
N CYS A 40 -6.91 -7.71 1.51
CA CYS A 40 -7.49 -6.50 2.10
C CYS A 40 -8.81 -6.78 2.81
N LYS A 41 -9.69 -7.60 2.22
CA LYS A 41 -10.97 -7.98 2.86
C LYS A 41 -10.79 -8.86 4.09
N LYS A 42 -9.75 -9.72 4.07
CA LYS A 42 -9.51 -10.68 5.15
C LYS A 42 -8.87 -10.01 6.37
N ASP A 43 -7.75 -9.32 6.15
CA ASP A 43 -6.90 -8.80 7.23
C ASP A 43 -6.67 -7.29 7.14
N GLY A 44 -7.09 -6.66 6.04
CA GLY A 44 -6.84 -5.25 5.78
C GLY A 44 -7.73 -4.34 6.62
N GLY A 45 -7.18 -3.16 6.89
CA GLY A 45 -7.87 -2.09 7.58
C GLY A 45 -7.23 -1.72 8.91
N VAL A 46 -7.98 -0.94 9.70
CA VAL A 46 -7.53 -0.41 10.99
C VAL A 46 -8.21 -1.14 12.14
N THR A 47 -7.39 -1.70 13.03
CA THR A 47 -7.80 -2.24 14.32
C THR A 47 -7.34 -1.28 15.42
N VAL A 48 -8.29 -0.71 16.15
CA VAL A 48 -8.03 0.14 17.33
C VAL A 48 -8.24 -0.72 18.57
N PHE A 49 -7.16 -0.93 19.33
CA PHE A 49 -7.20 -1.67 20.59
C PHE A 49 -7.52 -0.75 21.77
N GLU A 50 -7.07 0.49 21.70
CA GLU A 50 -7.26 1.50 22.74
C GLU A 50 -7.49 2.86 22.08
N ARG A 51 -8.43 3.64 22.62
CA ARG A 51 -8.63 5.03 22.19
C ARG A 51 -7.89 5.95 23.13
N ILE A 52 -7.22 6.95 22.58
CA ILE A 52 -6.46 7.93 23.34
C ILE A 52 -7.26 9.21 23.39
N ASP A 53 -7.55 9.68 24.60
CA ASP A 53 -8.02 11.03 24.80
C ASP A 53 -6.85 12.01 24.71
N ILE A 54 -6.96 13.00 23.84
CA ILE A 54 -5.99 14.09 23.71
C ILE A 54 -6.69 15.43 23.95
N SER A 55 -5.98 16.34 24.62
CA SER A 55 -6.47 17.71 24.80
C SER A 55 -6.30 18.53 23.52
N LYS A 56 -7.09 19.60 23.36
CA LYS A 56 -6.90 20.60 22.28
C LYS A 56 -5.47 21.15 22.22
N LYS A 57 -4.78 21.26 23.36
CA LYS A 57 -3.36 21.69 23.44
C LYS A 57 -2.37 20.66 22.90
N GLU A 58 -2.72 19.38 22.87
CA GLU A 58 -1.88 18.28 22.36
C GLU A 58 -2.15 17.98 20.89
N TYR A 59 -3.36 18.27 20.40
CA TYR A 59 -3.73 18.08 19.00
C TYR A 59 -2.70 18.63 17.99
N PRO A 60 -2.25 19.90 18.05
CA PRO A 60 -1.28 20.44 17.07
C PRO A 60 0.12 19.81 17.19
N LYS A 61 0.41 19.12 18.30
CA LYS A 61 1.66 18.38 18.48
C LYS A 61 1.59 17.03 17.75
N ILE A 62 0.42 16.39 17.74
CA ILE A 62 0.22 15.04 17.18
C ILE A 62 -0.23 15.11 15.72
N PHE A 63 -0.95 16.16 15.33
CA PHE A 63 -1.50 16.35 13.98
C PHE A 63 -1.00 17.65 13.37
N SER A 64 -0.85 17.66 12.06
CA SER A 64 -0.66 18.89 11.28
C SER A 64 -1.98 19.66 11.20
N ASN A 65 -1.90 20.94 10.83
CA ASN A 65 -3.09 21.77 10.54
C ASN A 65 -3.94 21.20 9.39
N LEU A 66 -3.38 20.25 8.61
CA LEU A 66 -4.07 19.52 7.53
C LEU A 66 -4.61 18.16 8.00
N GLY A 67 -4.66 17.89 9.31
CA GLY A 67 -5.13 16.62 9.88
C GLY A 67 -4.16 15.44 9.69
N LYS A 68 -2.96 15.67 9.15
CA LYS A 68 -1.98 14.58 8.94
C LYS A 68 -1.25 14.28 10.24
N MET A 69 -1.26 13.02 10.66
CA MET A 69 -0.55 12.58 11.86
C MET A 69 0.97 12.84 11.74
N LYS A 70 1.53 13.53 12.74
CA LYS A 70 2.94 13.92 12.92
C LYS A 70 3.62 13.12 14.04
N LEU A 71 3.30 11.83 14.19
CA LEU A 71 4.02 11.02 15.17
C LEU A 71 5.48 10.82 14.72
N PRO A 72 6.45 10.85 15.65
CA PRO A 72 7.82 10.47 15.33
C PRO A 72 7.92 8.98 15.00
N ASN A 73 8.86 8.62 14.12
CA ASN A 73 9.21 7.21 13.96
C ASN A 73 9.91 6.72 15.25
N ARG A 74 10.05 5.41 15.42
CA ARG A 74 10.68 4.83 16.63
C ARG A 74 12.07 5.41 16.93
N TRP A 75 12.82 5.79 15.90
CA TRP A 75 14.21 6.23 15.98
C TRP A 75 14.38 7.74 16.11
N SER A 76 13.34 8.54 15.86
CA SER A 76 13.37 9.99 15.97
C SER A 76 13.02 10.46 17.39
N ASP A 77 13.56 11.65 17.69
CA ASP A 77 13.80 12.29 18.99
C ASP A 77 12.96 11.82 20.20
N LYS A 78 13.66 11.38 21.26
CA LYS A 78 13.19 10.31 22.16
C LYS A 78 12.12 10.68 23.20
N ASN A 79 11.88 11.94 23.55
CA ASN A 79 11.12 12.25 24.77
C ASN A 79 9.94 13.22 24.62
N LYS A 80 9.63 13.72 23.42
CA LYS A 80 8.57 14.74 23.26
C LYS A 80 7.14 14.18 23.16
N PHE A 81 6.99 12.89 22.85
CA PHE A 81 5.68 12.29 22.57
C PHE A 81 5.49 10.96 23.30
N PRO A 82 4.36 10.74 24.01
CA PRO A 82 4.07 9.47 24.67
C PRO A 82 3.81 8.33 23.68
N TYR A 83 3.61 8.64 22.39
CA TYR A 83 3.32 7.69 21.33
C TYR A 83 4.37 7.78 20.21
N PHE A 84 4.59 6.67 19.53
CA PHE A 84 5.38 6.63 18.30
C PHE A 84 4.76 5.66 17.32
N TYR A 85 5.03 5.85 16.04
CA TYR A 85 4.62 4.89 15.03
C TYR A 85 5.78 3.98 14.62
N LYS A 86 5.44 2.73 14.29
CA LYS A 86 6.33 1.77 13.64
C LYS A 86 5.68 1.34 12.34
N ASN A 87 6.38 1.52 11.23
CA ASN A 87 6.03 0.94 9.95
C ASN A 87 6.86 -0.33 9.72
N ASN A 88 6.28 -1.30 9.03
CA ASN A 88 6.98 -2.47 8.51
C ASN A 88 6.41 -2.76 7.13
N THR A 89 7.28 -2.98 6.15
CA THR A 89 6.85 -3.41 4.81
C THR A 89 7.41 -4.79 4.56
N GLU A 90 6.53 -5.74 4.34
CA GLU A 90 6.85 -7.13 4.02
C GLU A 90 6.56 -7.34 2.53
N ASN A 91 7.53 -7.91 1.80
CA ASN A 91 7.34 -8.22 0.39
C ASN A 91 6.71 -9.62 0.28
N ILE A 92 5.48 -9.70 -0.19
CA ILE A 92 4.79 -10.96 -0.50
C ILE A 92 5.30 -11.52 -1.82
N LYS A 93 5.59 -10.62 -2.78
CA LYS A 93 6.17 -10.94 -4.07
C LYS A 93 7.10 -9.83 -4.52
N LEU A 94 8.28 -10.22 -5.03
CA LEU A 94 9.28 -9.32 -5.59
C LEU A 94 9.45 -9.57 -7.09
N GLY A 95 9.67 -8.51 -7.86
CA GLY A 95 9.94 -8.58 -9.31
C GLY A 95 9.24 -7.48 -10.10
N LYS A 96 9.10 -7.68 -11.42
CA LYS A 96 8.39 -6.75 -12.34
C LYS A 96 6.98 -6.41 -11.87
N LEU A 97 6.31 -7.38 -11.27
CA LEU A 97 5.12 -7.19 -10.46
C LEU A 97 5.52 -7.48 -9.01
N SER A 98 5.37 -6.49 -8.14
CA SER A 98 5.67 -6.60 -6.72
C SER A 98 4.39 -6.45 -5.91
N VAL A 99 4.26 -7.27 -4.87
CA VAL A 99 3.15 -7.21 -3.92
C VAL A 99 3.71 -7.03 -2.52
N LYS A 100 3.22 -6.02 -1.82
CA LYS A 100 3.71 -5.61 -0.51
C LYS A 100 2.58 -5.58 0.49
N LYS A 101 2.90 -5.96 1.71
CA LYS A 101 2.09 -5.77 2.91
C LYS A 101 2.70 -4.66 3.73
N HIS A 102 1.95 -3.60 3.96
CA HIS A 102 2.32 -2.52 4.84
C HIS A 102 1.62 -2.69 6.17
N LEU A 103 2.40 -2.65 7.23
CA LEU A 103 1.94 -2.77 8.60
C LEU A 103 2.35 -1.51 9.36
N TYR A 104 1.37 -0.77 9.82
CA TYR A 104 1.56 0.42 10.64
C TYR A 104 1.05 0.13 12.05
N LYS A 105 1.82 0.53 13.05
CA LYS A 105 1.45 0.38 14.46
C LYS A 105 1.69 1.68 15.19
N ILE A 106 0.73 2.12 15.99
CA ILE A 106 0.93 3.16 17.02
C ILE A 106 1.18 2.44 18.34
N ILE A 107 2.26 2.83 19.03
CA ILE A 107 2.71 2.16 20.24
C ILE A 107 2.91 3.20 21.33
N ASN A 108 2.43 2.90 22.54
CA ASN A 108 2.72 3.68 23.74
C ASN A 108 4.19 3.51 24.14
N ARG A 109 4.93 4.61 24.36
CA ARG A 109 6.35 4.54 24.74
C ARG A 109 6.56 3.95 26.13
N LYS A 110 5.69 4.26 27.09
CA LYS A 110 5.80 3.83 28.50
C LYS A 110 5.38 2.37 28.66
N THR A 111 4.19 2.01 28.17
CA THR A 111 3.64 0.66 28.36
C THR A 111 4.06 -0.34 27.28
N LYS A 112 4.64 0.13 26.17
CA LYS A 112 4.98 -0.66 24.97
C LYS A 112 3.79 -1.38 24.32
N LYS A 113 2.56 -1.09 24.74
CA LYS A 113 1.33 -1.66 24.18
C LYS A 113 1.04 -1.06 22.79
N ILE A 114 0.48 -1.89 21.91
CA ILE A 114 0.00 -1.48 20.59
C ILE A 114 -1.40 -0.89 20.78
N ILE A 115 -1.56 0.37 20.38
CA ILE A 115 -2.81 1.12 20.51
C ILE A 115 -3.65 0.92 19.26
N THR A 116 -3.01 1.07 18.10
CA THR A 116 -3.66 0.91 16.80
C THR A 116 -2.74 0.16 15.87
N LYS A 117 -3.34 -0.71 15.06
CA LYS A 117 -2.68 -1.45 13.99
C LYS A 117 -3.44 -1.20 12.70
N SER A 118 -2.73 -0.84 11.64
CA SER A 118 -3.27 -0.75 10.30
C SER A 118 -2.51 -1.69 9.38
N ILE A 119 -3.23 -2.51 8.63
CA ILE A 119 -2.68 -3.38 7.59
C ILE A 119 -3.22 -2.92 6.26
N SER A 120 -2.33 -2.71 5.30
CA SER A 120 -2.70 -2.52 3.90
C SER A 120 -1.84 -3.39 3.00
N TYR A 121 -2.39 -3.74 1.85
CA TYR A 121 -1.73 -4.50 0.81
C TYR A 121 -1.71 -3.64 -0.45
N SER A 122 -0.64 -3.76 -1.23
CA SER A 122 -0.49 -3.08 -2.50
C SER A 122 0.20 -3.96 -3.54
N ARG A 123 -0.20 -3.81 -4.79
CA ARG A 123 0.52 -4.28 -5.98
C ARG A 123 1.10 -3.06 -6.70
N ILE A 124 2.33 -3.20 -7.18
CA ILE A 124 2.98 -2.24 -8.09
C ILE A 124 3.54 -3.00 -9.30
N GLY A 125 3.33 -2.47 -10.50
CA GLY A 125 3.86 -3.01 -11.75
C GLY A 125 3.14 -4.26 -12.26
N GLY A 126 3.74 -4.95 -13.24
CA GLY A 126 3.08 -5.99 -14.03
C GLY A 126 2.44 -5.49 -15.32
N ASP A 127 2.61 -4.21 -15.62
CA ASP A 127 2.23 -3.62 -16.89
C ASP A 127 3.08 -4.19 -18.03
N PHE A 128 2.51 -4.17 -19.23
CA PHE A 128 3.27 -4.47 -20.43
C PHE A 128 4.43 -3.46 -20.56
N PRO A 129 5.67 -3.91 -20.85
CA PRO A 129 6.85 -3.04 -20.82
C PRO A 129 6.82 -2.04 -21.99
N ILE A 130 6.19 -0.90 -21.77
CA ILE A 130 6.24 0.27 -22.65
C ILE A 130 7.21 1.28 -22.03
N LEU A 131 8.13 1.81 -22.84
CA LEU A 131 9.30 2.58 -22.42
C LEU A 131 9.00 3.84 -21.56
N VAL A 132 7.77 4.36 -21.55
CA VAL A 132 7.47 5.71 -21.01
C VAL A 132 6.34 5.71 -19.96
N GLN A 133 5.92 4.55 -19.45
CA GLN A 133 4.80 4.50 -18.50
C GLN A 133 5.24 4.25 -17.06
N HIS A 134 4.68 5.04 -16.13
CA HIS A 134 4.78 4.76 -14.71
C HIS A 134 4.06 3.44 -14.40
N PRO A 135 4.64 2.58 -13.53
CA PRO A 135 4.02 1.31 -13.19
C PRO A 135 2.66 1.55 -12.53
N SER A 136 1.64 0.81 -12.98
CA SER A 136 0.34 0.84 -12.36
C SER A 136 0.41 0.31 -10.93
N SER A 137 -0.53 0.76 -10.11
CA SER A 137 -0.65 0.29 -8.73
C SER A 137 -2.09 0.02 -8.34
N PHE A 138 -2.26 -0.93 -7.42
CA PHE A 138 -3.53 -1.24 -6.79
C PHE A 138 -3.30 -1.43 -5.30
N SER A 139 -4.16 -0.85 -4.45
CA SER A 139 -4.00 -0.89 -3.01
C SER A 139 -5.36 -1.02 -2.32
N CYS A 140 -5.37 -1.39 -1.04
CA CYS A 140 -6.61 -1.48 -0.27
C CYS A 140 -7.42 -0.18 -0.25
N GLU A 141 -6.77 0.98 -0.41
CA GLU A 141 -7.43 2.30 -0.44
C GLU A 141 -8.42 2.46 -1.59
N LYS A 142 -8.22 1.73 -2.69
CA LYS A 142 -9.13 1.73 -3.83
C LYS A 142 -10.41 0.91 -3.58
N ILE A 143 -10.49 0.18 -2.47
CA ILE A 143 -11.64 -0.66 -2.13
C ILE A 143 -12.60 0.15 -1.26
N LYS A 144 -13.80 0.40 -1.79
CA LYS A 144 -14.86 1.11 -1.07
C LYS A 144 -15.17 0.43 0.28
N GLY A 145 -15.29 1.22 1.33
CA GLY A 145 -15.67 0.77 2.68
C GLY A 145 -14.53 0.24 3.56
N LEU A 146 -13.30 0.13 3.04
CA LEU A 146 -12.15 -0.24 3.88
C LEU A 146 -11.57 0.99 4.59
N LYS A 147 -11.53 0.94 5.92
CA LYS A 147 -10.85 1.94 6.76
C LYS A 147 -9.35 1.86 6.52
N THR A 148 -8.72 2.90 5.98
CA THR A 148 -7.31 2.90 5.58
C THR A 148 -6.45 3.69 6.57
N LEU A 149 -5.20 4.00 6.23
CA LEU A 149 -4.31 4.77 7.10
C LEU A 149 -4.91 6.13 7.51
N SER A 150 -5.70 6.74 6.63
CA SER A 150 -6.45 7.98 6.94
C SER A 150 -7.49 7.79 8.05
N SER A 151 -7.90 6.56 8.35
CA SER A 151 -8.81 6.26 9.45
C SER A 151 -8.10 6.07 10.79
N ILE A 152 -6.76 6.17 10.85
CA ILE A 152 -6.01 6.10 12.11
C ILE A 152 -6.39 7.27 13.04
N ASP A 153 -6.86 8.39 12.50
CA ASP A 153 -7.32 9.55 13.28
C ASP A 153 -8.43 9.16 14.28
N SER A 154 -9.22 8.12 13.98
CA SER A 154 -10.21 7.55 14.90
C SER A 154 -9.63 6.94 16.19
N THR A 155 -8.31 6.79 16.28
CA THR A 155 -7.60 6.39 17.50
C THR A 155 -7.66 7.49 18.56
N PHE A 156 -7.70 8.75 18.13
CA PHE A 156 -7.59 9.90 19.02
C PHE A 156 -8.97 10.57 19.19
N ILE A 157 -9.41 10.70 20.43
CA ILE A 157 -10.60 11.48 20.79
C ILE A 157 -10.13 12.83 21.30
N ILE A 158 -10.57 13.91 20.66
CA ILE A 158 -10.27 15.26 21.12
C ILE A 158 -11.27 15.61 22.21
N LYS A 159 -10.78 15.74 23.45
CA LYS A 159 -11.57 16.30 24.54
C LYS A 159 -11.38 17.81 24.59
N GLU A 160 -12.46 18.52 24.89
CA GLU A 160 -12.47 19.98 25.01
C GLU A 160 -11.56 20.49 26.12
#